data_AF-A0A970D883-F1
#
_entry.id   AF-A0A970D883-F1
#
_cell.length_a   1.000
_cell.length_b   1.000
_cell.length_c   1.000
_cell.angle_alpha   90.00
_cell.angle_beta   90.00
_cell.angle_gamma   90.00
#
_symmetry.space_group_name_H-M   'P 1'
#
loop_
_entity.id
_entity.type
_entity.pdbx_description
1 polymer ?
#
loop_
_entity_poly.entity_id
_entity_poly.type
_entity_poly.pdbx_seq_one_letter_code
_entity_poly.pdbx_strand_id
1 'polypeptide(L)'
;MKKKLLRLAACLISALLGGGIFALFHMPLPWLLGPIAVTMIGSSLLKLNFFCPVFIRNIGLLLIGYAMGASFTGNILTLIAAQLPWMLLMTVMTLLFCFFLAYVNSKIAKVDYLTILTGSMPGAFSQMIVLAEEIEGINLAVVTFFHVIRLLMIVLIIPLMVFSPLFSTGNALISGDAVFLQEWQWKSLFPNVLIFAVVAVLCALLGKKIRLPTPYLLGPVIGTAALCLIGLQSFSLPPIMTNISQLCVGCYIGLLLKPQQMANMSKVVACAILNGLFLILFSWALSQVLVLLHGIPSETSFLCLAPGGMDQMGIIAHEKGAILSLVTCYQMFRSFFILLFMPPLLKLLWKYKHPLPSDVRPLSKKED
;
A
#
# COMPACT_ATOMS: atom_id res chain seq x y z
N MET A 1 -30.37 15.11 -8.71
CA MET A 1 -29.51 15.06 -7.51
C MET A 1 -29.97 14.04 -6.46
N LYS A 2 -31.23 14.06 -6.00
CA LYS A 2 -31.75 13.14 -4.96
C LYS A 2 -31.46 11.64 -5.22
N LYS A 3 -31.66 11.15 -6.46
CA LYS A 3 -31.36 9.75 -6.84
C LYS A 3 -29.86 9.38 -6.73
N LYS A 4 -28.93 10.31 -6.99
CA LYS A 4 -27.49 10.05 -6.85
C LYS A 4 -27.07 10.01 -5.38
N LEU A 5 -27.64 10.91 -4.56
CA LEU A 5 -27.41 10.93 -3.11
C LEU A 5 -27.94 9.66 -2.43
N LEU A 6 -29.11 9.18 -2.85
CA LEU A 6 -29.67 7.92 -2.36
C LEU A 6 -28.79 6.71 -2.67
N ARG A 7 -28.24 6.64 -3.90
CA ARG A 7 -27.30 5.58 -4.31
C ARG A 7 -25.97 5.64 -3.56
N LEU A 8 -25.51 6.85 -3.25
CA LEU A 8 -24.32 7.06 -2.45
C LEU A 8 -24.54 6.63 -1.00
N ALA A 9 -25.65 7.06 -0.39
CA ALA A 9 -26.01 6.65 0.97
C ALA A 9 -26.15 5.12 1.05
N ALA A 10 -26.76 4.49 0.05
CA ALA A 10 -26.82 3.04 -0.05
C ALA A 10 -25.42 2.38 -0.15
N CYS A 11 -24.47 2.93 -0.93
CA CYS A 11 -23.09 2.41 -0.92
C CYS A 11 -22.47 2.51 0.46
N LEU A 12 -22.53 3.69 1.09
CA LEU A 12 -21.89 3.93 2.37
C LEU A 12 -22.48 3.07 3.49
N ILE A 13 -23.81 2.91 3.55
CA ILE A 13 -24.45 2.03 4.52
C ILE A 13 -24.03 0.57 4.29
N SER A 14 -24.06 0.10 3.04
CA SER A 14 -23.62 -1.27 2.72
C SER A 14 -22.14 -1.49 3.04
N ALA A 15 -21.29 -0.48 2.81
CA ALA A 15 -19.88 -0.49 3.13
C ALA A 15 -19.64 -0.52 4.64
N LEU A 16 -20.38 0.27 5.41
CA LEU A 16 -20.34 0.26 6.88
C LEU A 16 -20.72 -1.13 7.42
N LEU A 17 -21.78 -1.73 6.90
CA LEU A 17 -22.19 -3.09 7.27
C LEU A 17 -21.11 -4.11 6.92
N GLY A 18 -20.53 -4.04 5.71
CA GLY A 18 -19.43 -4.90 5.29
C GLY A 18 -18.19 -4.78 6.19
N GLY A 19 -17.81 -3.54 6.53
CA GLY A 19 -16.72 -3.26 7.46
C GLY A 19 -16.99 -3.82 8.86
N GLY A 20 -18.21 -3.64 9.36
CA GLY A 20 -18.64 -4.19 10.65
C GLY A 20 -18.61 -5.72 10.70
N ILE A 21 -19.12 -6.39 9.66
CA ILE A 21 -19.07 -7.86 9.54
C ILE A 21 -17.62 -8.35 9.56
N PHE A 22 -16.74 -7.74 8.76
CA PHE A 22 -15.33 -8.13 8.71
C PHE A 22 -14.62 -7.86 10.03
N ALA A 23 -14.97 -6.78 10.73
CA ALA A 23 -14.45 -6.48 12.06
C ALA A 23 -14.86 -7.54 13.08
N LEU A 24 -16.09 -8.05 13.03
CA LEU A 24 -16.56 -9.14 13.90
C LEU A 24 -15.78 -10.45 13.65
N PHE A 25 -15.46 -10.74 12.39
CA PHE A 25 -14.64 -11.90 12.02
C PHE A 25 -13.14 -11.71 12.24
N HIS A 26 -12.71 -10.58 12.84
CA HIS A 26 -11.30 -10.24 13.04
C HIS A 26 -10.47 -10.32 11.75
N MET A 27 -11.11 -10.02 10.61
CA MET A 27 -10.45 -9.99 9.32
C MET A 27 -9.46 -8.81 9.28
N PRO A 28 -8.31 -8.96 8.62
CA PRO A 28 -7.35 -7.87 8.51
C PRO A 28 -7.88 -6.75 7.63
N LEU A 29 -7.59 -5.50 7.98
CA LEU A 29 -8.12 -4.30 7.32
C LEU A 29 -9.64 -4.37 7.05
N PRO A 30 -10.46 -4.59 8.10
CA PRO A 30 -11.88 -4.89 7.93
C PRO A 30 -12.63 -3.75 7.25
N TRP A 31 -12.27 -2.51 7.58
CA TRP A 31 -12.83 -1.29 7.00
C TRP A 31 -12.38 -1.02 5.56
N LEU A 32 -11.50 -1.84 4.99
CA LEU A 32 -11.10 -1.78 3.59
C LEU A 32 -11.66 -2.99 2.82
N LEU A 33 -11.38 -4.21 3.29
CA LEU A 33 -11.78 -5.45 2.64
C LEU A 33 -13.30 -5.67 2.69
N GLY A 34 -13.95 -5.32 3.81
CA GLY A 34 -15.39 -5.43 3.97
C GLY A 34 -16.17 -4.59 2.95
N PRO A 35 -15.91 -3.28 2.84
CA PRO A 35 -16.49 -2.44 1.81
C PRO A 35 -16.22 -2.93 0.39
N ILE A 36 -14.99 -3.38 0.08
CA ILE A 36 -14.67 -3.93 -1.24
C ILE A 36 -15.54 -5.15 -1.54
N ALA A 37 -15.62 -6.10 -0.61
CA ALA A 37 -16.40 -7.32 -0.79
C ALA A 37 -17.90 -7.02 -0.99
N VAL A 38 -18.50 -6.21 -0.12
CA VAL A 38 -19.94 -5.91 -0.18
C VAL A 38 -20.29 -5.10 -1.42
N THR A 39 -19.50 -4.07 -1.76
CA THR A 39 -19.80 -3.24 -2.94
C THR A 39 -19.53 -3.98 -4.25
N MET A 40 -18.50 -4.82 -4.31
CA MET A 40 -18.25 -5.72 -5.44
C MET A 40 -19.40 -6.73 -5.60
N ILE A 41 -19.80 -7.42 -4.53
CA ILE A 41 -20.90 -8.40 -4.57
C ILE A 41 -22.21 -7.72 -4.94
N GLY A 42 -22.54 -6.61 -4.30
CA GLY A 42 -23.78 -5.89 -4.57
C GLY A 42 -23.83 -5.30 -5.97
N SER A 43 -22.72 -4.78 -6.50
CA SER A 43 -22.68 -4.23 -7.86
C SER A 43 -22.63 -5.31 -8.94
N SER A 44 -21.92 -6.41 -8.72
CA SER A 44 -21.70 -7.43 -9.76
C SER A 44 -22.71 -8.57 -9.73
N LEU A 45 -23.09 -9.09 -8.55
CA LEU A 45 -24.04 -10.21 -8.41
C LEU A 45 -25.48 -9.72 -8.27
N LEU A 46 -25.71 -8.69 -7.45
CA LEU A 46 -27.06 -8.17 -7.18
C LEU A 46 -27.48 -7.04 -8.14
N LYS A 47 -26.59 -6.64 -9.07
CA LYS A 47 -26.79 -5.55 -10.04
C LYS A 47 -27.32 -4.25 -9.40
N LEU A 48 -26.94 -3.98 -8.15
CA LEU A 48 -27.32 -2.77 -7.44
C LEU A 48 -26.58 -1.57 -8.04
N ASN A 49 -27.32 -0.50 -8.29
CA ASN A 49 -26.78 0.74 -8.85
C ASN A 49 -26.10 1.59 -7.77
N PHE A 50 -24.95 1.14 -7.26
CA PHE A 50 -24.14 1.95 -6.35
C PHE A 50 -23.39 3.05 -7.09
N PHE A 51 -23.14 4.16 -6.40
CA PHE A 51 -22.40 5.29 -6.94
C PHE A 51 -21.50 5.87 -5.85
N CYS A 52 -20.18 5.78 -6.05
CA CYS A 52 -19.19 6.44 -5.21
C CYS A 52 -18.44 7.50 -6.03
N PRO A 53 -18.53 8.80 -5.70
CA PRO A 53 -17.79 9.83 -6.40
C PRO A 53 -16.29 9.75 -6.08
N VAL A 54 -15.46 10.07 -7.08
CA VAL A 54 -14.00 10.11 -6.98
C VAL A 54 -13.50 11.00 -5.83
N PHE A 55 -14.28 12.03 -5.47
CA PHE A 55 -13.98 12.91 -4.35
C PHE A 55 -13.88 12.18 -3.00
N ILE A 56 -14.73 11.19 -2.74
CA ILE A 56 -14.71 10.41 -1.49
C ILE A 56 -13.43 9.58 -1.40
N ARG A 57 -13.04 8.94 -2.51
CA ARG A 57 -11.75 8.23 -2.61
C ARG A 57 -10.59 9.18 -2.32
N ASN A 58 -10.60 10.38 -2.92
CA ASN A 58 -9.52 11.35 -2.75
C ASN A 58 -9.37 11.84 -1.30
N ILE A 59 -10.49 12.01 -0.57
CA ILE A 59 -10.43 12.31 0.87
C ILE A 59 -9.75 11.15 1.62
N GLY A 60 -10.13 9.90 1.33
CA GLY A 60 -9.51 8.74 1.96
C GLY A 60 -8.01 8.65 1.67
N LEU A 61 -7.60 8.90 0.42
CA LEU A 61 -6.18 8.93 0.05
C LEU A 61 -5.41 10.06 0.73
N LEU A 62 -6.05 11.21 0.95
CA LEU A 62 -5.43 12.33 1.65
C LEU A 62 -5.12 11.99 3.11
N LEU A 63 -6.04 11.31 3.79
CA LEU A 63 -5.84 10.83 5.17
C LEU A 63 -4.75 9.75 5.24
N ILE A 64 -4.77 8.77 4.32
CA ILE A 64 -3.74 7.72 4.25
C ILE A 64 -2.36 8.35 3.95
N GLY A 65 -2.32 9.34 3.05
CA GLY A 65 -1.09 10.04 2.71
C GLY A 65 -0.55 10.86 3.88
N TYR A 66 -1.43 11.54 4.62
CA TYR A 66 -1.03 12.17 5.89
C TYR A 66 -0.46 11.15 6.87
N ALA A 67 -1.15 10.02 7.09
CA ALA A 67 -0.72 8.98 8.03
C ALA A 67 0.70 8.50 7.72
N MET A 68 0.96 8.21 6.44
CA MET A 68 2.25 7.73 5.98
C MET A 68 3.34 8.81 6.06
N GLY A 69 3.02 10.06 5.73
CA GLY A 69 3.99 11.15 5.82
C GLY A 69 4.29 11.57 7.27
N ALA A 70 3.31 11.45 8.18
CA ALA A 70 3.49 11.68 9.61
C ALA A 70 4.47 10.69 10.27
N SER A 71 4.69 9.53 9.64
CA SER A 71 5.70 8.55 10.06
C SER A 71 7.16 8.98 9.76
N PHE A 72 7.38 10.01 8.93
CA PHE A 72 8.72 10.55 8.67
C PHE A 72 9.15 11.49 9.80
N THR A 73 9.66 10.92 10.90
CA THR A 73 10.27 11.70 11.97
C THR A 73 11.76 11.96 11.68
N GLY A 74 12.34 12.99 12.31
CA GLY A 74 13.77 13.30 12.16
C GLY A 74 14.68 12.10 12.48
N ASN A 75 14.38 11.38 13.57
CA ASN A 75 15.13 10.19 13.98
C ASN A 75 15.04 9.07 12.95
N ILE A 76 13.84 8.80 12.41
CA ILE A 76 13.62 7.82 11.36
C ILE A 76 14.39 8.21 10.09
N LEU A 77 14.41 9.50 9.72
CA LEU A 77 15.16 9.94 8.55
C LEU A 77 16.67 9.79 8.74
N THR A 78 17.21 10.08 9.93
CA THR A 78 18.64 9.84 10.20
C THR A 78 19.00 8.37 10.12
N LEU A 79 18.12 7.46 10.59
CA LEU A 79 18.33 6.03 10.48
C LEU A 79 18.25 5.56 9.02
N ILE A 80 17.29 6.12 8.26
CA ILE A 80 17.17 5.90 6.83
C ILE A 80 18.43 6.34 6.09
N ALA A 81 18.96 7.51 6.41
CA ALA A 81 20.17 8.05 5.78
C ALA A 81 21.39 7.17 6.07
N ALA A 82 21.55 6.69 7.31
CA ALA A 82 22.65 5.81 7.69
C ALA A 82 22.58 4.43 7.03
N GLN A 83 21.38 3.85 6.87
CA GLN A 83 21.18 2.52 6.30
C GLN A 83 20.71 2.52 4.84
N LEU A 84 20.74 3.67 4.19
CA LEU A 84 20.19 3.87 2.84
C LEU A 84 20.71 2.84 1.81
N PRO A 85 22.02 2.53 1.73
CA PRO A 85 22.52 1.59 0.73
C PRO A 85 21.93 0.19 0.89
N TRP A 86 21.74 -0.26 2.13
CA TRP A 86 21.23 -1.58 2.45
C TRP A 86 19.73 -1.69 2.21
N MET A 87 18.96 -0.69 2.64
CA MET A 87 17.52 -0.64 2.34
C MET A 87 17.26 -0.58 0.84
N LEU A 88 18.03 0.21 0.10
CA LEU A 88 17.97 0.30 -1.35
C LEU A 88 18.29 -1.06 -1.99
N LEU A 89 19.40 -1.68 -1.59
CA LEU A 89 19.80 -3.00 -2.10
C LEU A 89 18.70 -4.04 -1.88
N MET A 90 18.18 -4.17 -0.66
CA MET A 90 17.14 -5.15 -0.32
C MET A 90 15.82 -4.87 -1.06
N THR A 91 15.45 -3.59 -1.20
CA THR A 91 14.26 -3.18 -1.97
C THR A 91 14.42 -3.53 -3.45
N VAL A 92 15.57 -3.23 -4.05
CA VAL A 92 15.87 -3.56 -5.45
C VAL A 92 15.88 -5.07 -5.67
N MET A 93 16.50 -5.85 -4.78
CA MET A 93 16.48 -7.31 -4.86
C MET A 93 15.06 -7.87 -4.81
N THR A 94 14.22 -7.33 -3.92
CA THR A 94 12.80 -7.72 -3.82
C THR A 94 12.03 -7.33 -5.08
N LEU A 95 12.28 -6.15 -5.63
CA LEU A 95 11.67 -5.71 -6.88
C LEU A 95 12.07 -6.61 -8.05
N LEU A 96 13.36 -6.91 -8.22
CA LEU A 96 13.86 -7.82 -9.26
C LEU A 96 13.22 -9.19 -9.16
N PHE A 97 13.07 -9.71 -7.94
CA PHE A 97 12.37 -10.96 -7.71
C PHE A 97 10.87 -10.86 -8.07
N CYS A 98 10.23 -9.73 -7.80
CA CYS A 98 8.85 -9.47 -8.27
C CYS A 98 8.75 -9.39 -9.80
N PHE A 99 9.73 -8.81 -10.51
CA PHE A 99 9.79 -8.80 -11.97
C PHE A 99 9.84 -10.23 -12.53
N PHE A 100 10.67 -11.08 -11.91
CA PHE A 100 10.79 -12.49 -12.24
C PHE A 100 9.49 -13.27 -11.97
N LEU A 101 8.94 -13.18 -10.76
CA LEU A 101 7.69 -13.84 -10.40
C LEU A 101 6.53 -13.37 -11.29
N ALA A 102 6.46 -12.08 -11.61
CA ALA A 102 5.44 -11.56 -12.49
C ALA A 102 5.54 -12.12 -13.91
N TYR A 103 6.77 -12.33 -14.41
CA TYR A 103 6.99 -12.93 -15.72
C TYR A 103 6.46 -14.37 -15.73
N VAL A 104 6.86 -15.18 -14.75
CA VAL A 104 6.41 -16.57 -14.61
C VAL A 104 4.88 -16.65 -14.45
N ASN A 105 4.32 -15.88 -13.53
CA ASN A 105 2.88 -15.86 -13.25
C ASN A 105 2.05 -15.35 -14.42
N SER A 106 2.56 -14.40 -15.23
CA SER A 106 1.87 -13.93 -16.43
C SER A 106 1.70 -15.05 -17.47
N LYS A 107 2.69 -15.94 -17.62
CA LYS A 107 2.62 -17.09 -18.52
C LYS A 107 1.66 -18.16 -18.02
N ILE A 108 1.66 -18.43 -16.71
CA ILE A 108 0.78 -19.46 -16.10
C ILE A 108 -0.68 -19.01 -16.11
N ALA A 109 -0.96 -17.80 -15.63
CA ALA A 109 -2.31 -17.26 -15.53
C ALA A 109 -2.89 -16.83 -16.90
N LYS A 110 -2.04 -16.66 -17.92
CA LYS A 110 -2.39 -16.07 -19.22
C LYS A 110 -3.01 -14.68 -19.08
N VAL A 111 -2.51 -13.90 -18.13
CA VAL A 111 -2.92 -12.52 -17.86
C VAL A 111 -1.80 -11.59 -18.32
N ASP A 112 -2.16 -10.35 -18.68
CA ASP A 112 -1.19 -9.34 -19.07
C ASP A 112 -0.09 -9.16 -18.00
N TYR A 113 1.15 -9.09 -18.49
CA TYR A 113 2.34 -8.94 -17.64
C TYR A 113 2.28 -7.72 -16.73
N LEU A 114 1.80 -6.57 -17.22
CA LEU A 114 1.74 -5.33 -16.44
C LEU A 114 0.72 -5.44 -15.31
N THR A 115 -0.39 -6.14 -15.56
CA THR A 115 -1.39 -6.45 -14.53
C THR A 115 -0.79 -7.32 -13.43
N ILE A 116 -0.12 -8.42 -13.79
CA ILE A 116 0.49 -9.32 -12.81
C ILE A 116 1.63 -8.63 -12.07
N LEU A 117 2.46 -7.86 -12.77
CA LEU A 117 3.55 -7.09 -12.17
C LEU A 117 3.01 -6.15 -11.09
N THR A 118 1.97 -5.37 -11.40
CA THR A 118 1.35 -4.44 -10.46
C THR A 118 0.70 -5.15 -9.26
N GLY A 119 0.16 -6.36 -9.47
CA GLY A 119 -0.34 -7.22 -8.39
C GLY A 119 0.76 -7.84 -7.52
N SER A 120 1.91 -8.20 -8.11
CA SER A 120 3.02 -8.85 -7.42
C SER A 120 3.83 -7.89 -6.56
N MET A 121 3.91 -6.60 -6.92
CA MET A 121 4.76 -5.63 -6.21
C MET A 121 4.38 -5.45 -4.74
N PRO A 122 5.35 -5.49 -3.81
CA PRO A 122 5.10 -5.18 -2.41
C PRO A 122 4.78 -3.69 -2.28
N GLY A 123 3.78 -3.34 -1.50
CA GLY A 123 3.35 -1.96 -1.34
C GLY A 123 2.04 -1.89 -0.58
N ALA A 124 1.70 -0.71 -0.06
CA ALA A 124 0.43 -0.54 0.61
C ALA A 124 -0.73 -0.75 -0.37
N PHE A 125 -1.67 -1.61 0.02
CA PHE A 125 -2.78 -2.07 -0.81
C PHE A 125 -3.50 -0.90 -1.51
N SER A 126 -3.93 0.10 -0.73
CA SER A 126 -4.70 1.24 -1.23
C SER A 126 -3.95 2.04 -2.29
N GLN A 127 -2.62 2.12 -2.17
CA GLN A 127 -1.77 2.85 -3.09
C GLN A 127 -1.63 2.11 -4.42
N MET A 128 -1.40 0.80 -4.36
CA MET A 128 -1.19 -0.03 -5.55
C MET A 128 -2.45 -0.17 -6.39
N ILE A 129 -3.65 -0.24 -5.78
CA ILE A 129 -4.91 -0.29 -6.54
C ILE A 129 -5.19 1.04 -7.24
N VAL A 130 -4.94 2.17 -6.58
CA VAL A 130 -5.14 3.49 -7.21
C VAL A 130 -4.10 3.72 -8.30
N LEU A 131 -2.85 3.29 -8.10
CA LEU A 131 -1.85 3.30 -9.16
C LEU A 131 -2.26 2.42 -10.36
N ALA A 132 -2.79 1.24 -10.10
CA ALA A 132 -3.30 0.35 -11.14
C ALA A 132 -4.47 0.97 -11.92
N GLU A 133 -5.30 1.79 -11.28
CA GLU A 133 -6.41 2.52 -11.91
C GLU A 133 -5.90 3.64 -12.83
N GLU A 134 -4.76 4.25 -12.51
CA GLU A 134 -4.15 5.32 -13.33
C GLU A 134 -3.46 4.80 -14.59
N ILE A 135 -3.22 3.49 -14.71
CA ILE A 135 -2.52 2.88 -15.84
C ILE A 135 -3.52 2.13 -16.72
N GLU A 136 -3.57 2.50 -18.00
CA GLU A 136 -4.47 1.90 -18.97
C GLU A 136 -4.18 0.40 -19.18
N GLY A 137 -5.22 -0.38 -19.41
CA GLY A 137 -5.14 -1.81 -19.71
C GLY A 137 -4.84 -2.74 -18.53
N ILE A 138 -4.69 -2.21 -17.32
CA ILE A 138 -4.52 -3.04 -16.12
C ILE A 138 -5.87 -3.58 -15.64
N ASN A 139 -5.93 -4.89 -15.39
CA ASN A 139 -7.10 -5.51 -14.77
C ASN A 139 -7.06 -5.36 -13.24
N LEU A 140 -7.84 -4.41 -12.72
CA LEU A 140 -7.94 -4.10 -11.29
C LEU A 140 -8.39 -5.27 -10.42
N ALA A 141 -9.23 -6.17 -10.94
CA ALA A 141 -9.67 -7.35 -10.20
C ALA A 141 -8.49 -8.27 -9.91
N VAL A 142 -7.68 -8.60 -10.93
CA VAL A 142 -6.49 -9.45 -10.76
C VAL A 142 -5.50 -8.83 -9.79
N VAL A 143 -5.20 -7.54 -9.93
CA VAL A 143 -4.31 -6.82 -9.00
C VAL A 143 -4.85 -6.92 -7.57
N THR A 144 -6.15 -6.65 -7.37
CA THR A 144 -6.78 -6.74 -6.06
C THR A 144 -6.67 -8.14 -5.46
N PHE A 145 -6.96 -9.19 -6.23
CA PHE A 145 -6.83 -10.57 -5.74
C PHE A 145 -5.39 -10.91 -5.31
N PHE A 146 -4.38 -10.49 -6.09
CA PHE A 146 -2.98 -10.68 -5.72
C PHE A 146 -2.64 -10.03 -4.38
N HIS A 147 -3.04 -8.76 -4.18
CA HIS A 147 -2.75 -8.05 -2.94
C HIS A 147 -3.57 -8.57 -1.75
N VAL A 148 -4.86 -8.90 -1.92
CA VAL A 148 -5.71 -9.46 -0.84
C VAL A 148 -5.19 -10.82 -0.40
N ILE A 149 -4.90 -11.73 -1.34
CA ILE A 149 -4.38 -13.06 -1.02
C ILE A 149 -3.03 -12.94 -0.33
N ARG A 150 -2.14 -12.07 -0.81
CA ARG A 150 -0.85 -11.80 -0.15
C ARG A 150 -1.05 -11.29 1.27
N LEU A 151 -1.98 -10.35 1.49
CA LEU A 151 -2.27 -9.80 2.80
C LEU A 151 -2.82 -10.86 3.77
N LEU A 152 -3.73 -11.72 3.31
CA LEU A 152 -4.24 -12.84 4.11
C LEU A 152 -3.11 -13.83 4.47
N MET A 153 -2.26 -14.18 3.50
CA MET A 153 -1.12 -15.05 3.77
C MET A 153 -0.13 -14.43 4.75
N ILE A 154 0.12 -13.12 4.67
CA ILE A 154 0.99 -12.42 5.61
C ILE A 154 0.44 -12.49 7.04
N VAL A 155 -0.84 -12.21 7.21
CA VAL A 155 -1.51 -12.21 8.52
C VAL A 155 -1.50 -13.59 9.16
N LEU A 156 -1.52 -14.66 8.35
CA LEU A 156 -1.48 -16.04 8.86
C LEU A 156 -0.05 -16.55 9.07
N ILE A 157 0.82 -16.36 8.07
CA ILE A 157 2.15 -16.99 8.01
C ILE A 157 3.17 -16.20 8.83
N ILE A 158 3.17 -14.87 8.77
CA ILE A 158 4.23 -14.07 9.42
C ILE A 158 4.20 -14.22 10.94
N PRO A 159 3.06 -14.05 11.64
CA PRO A 159 3.02 -14.31 13.08
C PRO A 159 3.43 -15.74 13.41
N LEU A 160 2.94 -16.74 12.66
CA LEU A 160 3.33 -18.13 12.89
C LEU A 160 4.85 -18.34 12.75
N MET A 161 5.49 -17.70 11.77
CA MET A 161 6.94 -17.73 11.60
C MET A 161 7.66 -17.04 12.76
N VAL A 162 7.33 -15.77 13.06
CA VAL A 162 8.04 -14.98 14.08
C VAL A 162 7.83 -15.53 15.49
N PHE A 163 6.66 -16.10 15.79
CA PHE A 163 6.37 -16.74 17.08
C PHE A 163 6.85 -18.19 17.19
N SER A 164 7.34 -18.79 16.10
CA SER A 164 7.86 -20.16 16.12
C SER A 164 9.24 -20.25 16.80
N PRO A 165 9.60 -21.44 17.32
CA PRO A 165 10.94 -21.70 17.87
C PRO A 165 12.09 -21.49 16.87
N LEU A 166 11.79 -21.41 15.56
CA LEU A 166 12.78 -21.19 14.51
C LEU A 166 13.48 -19.83 14.63
N PHE A 167 12.83 -18.84 15.24
CA PHE A 167 13.41 -17.53 15.51
C PHE A 167 13.95 -17.41 16.95
N SER A 168 13.71 -18.40 17.83
CA SER A 168 14.08 -18.40 19.26
C SER A 168 15.59 -18.58 19.52
N THR A 169 16.46 -18.20 18.59
CA THR A 169 17.91 -18.27 18.75
C THR A 169 18.47 -16.90 19.12
N GLY A 170 18.70 -16.69 20.41
CA GLY A 170 19.74 -15.78 20.90
C GLY A 170 19.27 -14.40 21.36
N ASN A 171 19.38 -14.21 22.68
CA ASN A 171 19.50 -12.97 23.44
C ASN A 171 19.44 -11.64 22.65
N ALA A 172 18.32 -10.93 22.74
CA ALA A 172 18.28 -9.50 22.49
C ALA A 172 18.17 -8.74 23.83
N LEU A 173 19.31 -8.53 24.49
CA LEU A 173 19.50 -7.45 25.47
C LEU A 173 19.80 -6.12 24.75
N ILE A 174 19.04 -5.82 23.70
CA ILE A 174 18.96 -4.46 23.18
C ILE A 174 17.61 -3.98 23.63
N SER A 175 17.60 -3.14 24.66
CA SER A 175 16.43 -2.37 25.07
C SER A 175 15.85 -1.76 23.80
N GLY A 176 14.73 -2.31 23.33
CA GLY A 176 14.00 -1.70 22.24
C GLY A 176 13.68 -0.31 22.71
N ASP A 177 14.31 0.70 22.09
CA ASP A 177 13.88 2.07 22.28
C ASP A 177 12.38 2.06 22.01
N ALA A 178 11.61 2.33 23.06
CA ALA A 178 10.19 2.53 22.96
C ALA A 178 10.03 3.78 22.10
N VAL A 179 9.99 3.60 20.78
CA VAL A 179 9.25 4.53 19.94
C VAL A 179 7.84 4.38 20.44
N PHE A 180 7.48 5.33 21.30
CA PHE A 180 6.15 5.52 21.82
C PHE A 180 5.19 5.25 20.66
N LEU A 181 4.35 4.21 20.80
CA LEU A 181 3.07 4.22 20.13
C LEU A 181 2.47 5.54 20.57
N GLN A 182 2.54 6.56 19.72
CA GLN A 182 2.30 7.94 20.12
C GLN A 182 0.85 7.98 20.61
N GLU A 183 0.72 7.97 21.94
CA GLU A 183 -0.56 7.88 22.61
C GLU A 183 -1.41 9.03 22.10
N TRP A 184 -2.65 8.70 21.79
CA TRP A 184 -3.60 9.66 21.26
C TRP A 184 -3.88 10.74 22.30
N GLN A 185 -3.19 11.86 22.18
CA GLN A 185 -3.32 13.01 23.07
C GLN A 185 -4.12 14.10 22.37
N TRP A 186 -5.36 14.31 22.80
CA TRP A 186 -6.23 15.38 22.30
C TRP A 186 -5.61 16.78 22.37
N LYS A 187 -4.66 17.00 23.30
CA LYS A 187 -3.95 18.27 23.49
C LYS A 187 -2.93 18.58 22.38
N SER A 188 -2.44 17.61 21.61
CA SER A 188 -1.50 17.86 20.50
C SER A 188 -2.21 18.16 19.17
N LEU A 189 -3.54 18.03 19.11
CA LEU A 189 -4.31 18.31 17.88
C LEU A 189 -4.35 19.81 17.54
N PHE A 190 -4.33 20.72 18.50
CA PHE A 190 -4.45 22.16 18.22
C PHE A 190 -3.18 22.89 18.67
N PRO A 191 -2.56 23.73 17.81
CA PRO A 191 -3.02 24.25 16.52
C PRO A 191 -2.52 23.50 15.27
N ASN A 192 -1.62 22.53 15.41
CA ASN A 192 -0.86 21.97 14.29
C ASN A 192 -1.74 21.23 13.25
N VAL A 193 -2.89 20.65 13.64
CA VAL A 193 -3.79 19.92 12.72
C VAL A 193 -4.23 20.79 11.54
N LEU A 194 -4.52 22.07 11.77
CA LEU A 194 -4.93 22.99 10.69
C LEU A 194 -3.80 23.19 9.67
N ILE A 195 -2.57 23.35 10.16
CA ILE A 195 -1.38 23.53 9.31
C ILE A 195 -1.17 22.26 8.46
N PHE A 196 -1.18 21.09 9.09
CA PHE A 196 -1.01 19.82 8.39
C PHE A 196 -2.13 19.56 7.37
N ALA A 197 -3.40 19.87 7.72
CA ALA A 197 -4.53 19.71 6.81
C ALA A 197 -4.43 20.64 5.59
N VAL A 198 -4.10 21.92 5.81
CA VAL A 198 -3.92 22.90 4.73
C VAL A 198 -2.77 22.48 3.82
N VAL A 199 -1.61 22.11 4.39
CA VAL A 199 -0.45 21.67 3.61
C VAL A 199 -0.74 20.39 2.85
N ALA A 200 -1.41 19.40 3.45
CA ALA A 200 -1.79 18.18 2.75
C ALA A 200 -2.68 18.46 1.53
N VAL A 201 -3.67 19.34 1.66
CA VAL A 201 -4.54 19.75 0.54
C VAL A 201 -3.76 20.52 -0.52
N LEU A 202 -2.94 21.49 -0.12
CA LEU A 202 -2.14 22.28 -1.05
C LEU A 202 -1.16 21.39 -1.83
N CYS A 203 -0.44 20.49 -1.16
CA CYS A 203 0.48 19.57 -1.80
C CYS A 203 -0.24 18.56 -2.70
N ALA A 204 -1.47 18.13 -2.38
CA ALA A 204 -2.29 17.32 -3.28
C ALA A 204 -2.65 18.07 -4.56
N LEU A 205 -3.05 19.34 -4.45
CA LEU A 205 -3.40 20.19 -5.59
C LEU A 205 -2.18 20.54 -6.45
N LEU A 206 -1.05 20.84 -5.81
CA LEU A 206 0.24 21.06 -6.48
C LEU A 206 0.68 19.78 -7.19
N GLY A 207 0.63 18.63 -6.51
CA GLY A 207 0.93 17.31 -7.08
C GLY A 207 0.11 17.00 -8.33
N LYS A 208 -1.17 17.40 -8.34
CA LYS A 208 -2.03 17.30 -9.53
C LYS A 208 -1.52 18.20 -10.67
N LYS A 209 -1.07 19.42 -10.38
CA LYS A 209 -0.53 20.35 -11.39
C LYS A 209 0.78 19.86 -12.01
N ILE A 210 1.67 19.26 -11.21
CA ILE A 210 2.94 18.69 -11.67
C ILE A 210 2.82 17.25 -12.22
N ARG A 211 1.60 16.72 -12.34
CA ARG A 211 1.29 15.37 -12.87
C ARG A 211 2.00 14.23 -12.10
N LEU A 212 2.09 14.36 -10.77
CA LEU A 212 2.52 13.24 -9.93
C LEU A 212 1.57 12.06 -10.06
N PRO A 213 2.08 10.81 -9.99
CA PRO A 213 1.22 9.64 -9.84
C PRO A 213 0.49 9.70 -8.50
N THR A 214 -0.78 9.31 -8.45
CA THR A 214 -1.60 9.33 -7.22
C THR A 214 -1.48 10.66 -6.43
N PRO A 215 -1.79 11.83 -7.02
CA PRO A 215 -1.44 13.13 -6.44
C PRO A 215 -2.09 13.39 -5.07
N TYR A 216 -3.29 12.83 -4.83
CA TYR A 216 -3.99 12.91 -3.55
C TYR A 216 -3.41 12.00 -2.45
N LEU A 217 -2.41 11.17 -2.78
CA LEU A 217 -1.66 10.35 -1.83
C LEU A 217 -0.22 10.86 -1.72
N LEU A 218 0.50 10.94 -2.84
CA LEU A 218 1.91 11.38 -2.86
C LEU A 218 2.09 12.83 -2.42
N GLY A 219 1.18 13.73 -2.81
CA GLY A 219 1.22 15.14 -2.40
C GLY A 219 1.18 15.28 -0.87
N PRO A 220 0.15 14.76 -0.19
CA PRO A 220 0.08 14.75 1.27
C PRO A 220 1.30 14.11 1.93
N VAL A 221 1.79 12.94 1.45
CA VAL A 221 2.99 12.30 2.03
C VAL A 221 4.20 13.24 2.01
N ILE A 222 4.48 13.86 0.87
CA ILE A 222 5.64 14.77 0.72
C ILE A 222 5.45 16.02 1.59
N GLY A 223 4.25 16.60 1.58
CA GLY A 223 3.95 17.82 2.34
C GLY A 223 4.05 17.60 3.86
N THR A 224 3.49 16.50 4.36
CA THR A 224 3.49 16.22 5.79
C THR A 224 4.86 15.75 6.28
N ALA A 225 5.58 14.97 5.48
CA ALA A 225 6.98 14.64 5.75
C ALA A 225 7.85 15.91 5.83
N ALA A 226 7.70 16.86 4.90
CA ALA A 226 8.45 18.11 4.92
C ALA A 226 8.19 18.93 6.19
N LEU A 227 6.94 18.99 6.67
CA LEU A 227 6.62 19.66 7.94
C LEU A 227 7.28 18.96 9.13
N CYS A 228 7.27 17.63 9.16
CA CYS A 228 7.93 16.87 10.24
C CYS A 228 9.45 17.12 10.26
N LEU A 229 10.07 17.33 9.11
CA LEU A 229 11.50 17.67 9.01
C LEU A 229 11.83 19.09 9.50
N ILE A 230 10.89 20.02 9.39
CA ILE A 230 11.02 21.39 9.94
C ILE A 230 10.89 21.37 11.49
N GLY A 231 10.61 20.21 12.08
CA GLY A 231 10.48 20.05 13.53
C GLY A 231 9.05 20.26 14.05
N LEU A 232 8.06 20.39 13.16
CA LEU A 232 6.66 20.37 13.56
C LEU A 232 6.27 18.95 13.99
N GLN A 233 5.80 18.81 15.22
CA GLN A 233 5.32 17.53 15.72
C GLN A 233 4.08 17.10 14.95
N SER A 234 4.17 15.94 14.29
CA SER A 234 3.01 15.27 13.70
C SER A 234 2.09 14.74 14.80
N PHE A 235 0.81 14.61 14.47
CA PHE A 235 -0.17 13.94 15.31
C PHE A 235 -0.49 12.56 14.73
N SER A 236 -0.65 11.56 15.60
CA SER A 236 -1.17 10.26 15.17
C SER A 236 -2.65 10.41 14.79
N LEU A 237 -3.03 9.93 13.61
CA LEU A 237 -4.42 9.91 13.20
C LEU A 237 -5.22 9.00 14.15
N PRO A 238 -6.37 9.47 14.67
CA PRO A 238 -7.27 8.62 15.42
C PRO A 238 -7.68 7.39 14.58
N PRO A 239 -7.80 6.18 15.17
CA PRO A 239 -8.18 4.98 14.43
C PRO A 239 -9.47 5.15 13.63
N ILE A 240 -10.42 5.95 14.13
CA ILE A 240 -11.66 6.27 13.42
C ILE A 240 -11.42 6.99 12.08
N MET A 241 -10.45 7.89 11.99
CA MET A 241 -10.11 8.58 10.73
C MET A 241 -9.46 7.61 9.73
N THR A 242 -8.59 6.73 10.21
CA THR A 242 -7.99 5.66 9.38
C THR A 242 -9.07 4.71 8.87
N ASN A 243 -10.02 4.30 9.72
CA ASN A 243 -11.14 3.46 9.33
C ASN A 243 -12.04 4.14 8.29
N ILE A 244 -12.34 5.43 8.46
CA ILE A 244 -13.09 6.22 7.47
C ILE A 244 -12.33 6.28 6.15
N SER A 245 -11.02 6.50 6.18
CA SER A 245 -10.19 6.56 4.97
C SER A 245 -10.21 5.25 4.19
N GLN A 246 -10.08 4.12 4.90
CA GLN A 246 -10.15 2.77 4.36
C GLN A 246 -11.54 2.48 3.78
N LEU A 247 -12.61 2.92 4.45
CA LEU A 247 -13.98 2.73 3.99
C LEU A 247 -14.28 3.52 2.71
N CYS A 248 -13.81 4.76 2.64
CA CYS A 248 -13.94 5.63 1.47
C CYS A 248 -13.23 5.04 0.24
N VAL A 249 -11.99 4.59 0.43
CA VAL A 249 -11.20 3.94 -0.63
C VAL A 249 -11.81 2.59 -1.00
N GLY A 250 -12.27 1.81 -0.03
CA GLY A 250 -12.86 0.49 -0.22
C GLY A 250 -14.18 0.49 -0.99
N CYS A 251 -15.15 1.35 -0.65
CA CYS A 251 -16.42 1.47 -1.42
C CYS A 251 -16.13 1.91 -2.86
N TYR A 252 -15.12 2.75 -3.10
CA TYR A 252 -14.76 3.14 -4.47
C TYR A 252 -14.12 1.97 -5.24
N ILE A 253 -13.10 1.32 -4.67
CA ILE A 253 -12.39 0.21 -5.31
C ILE A 253 -13.35 -0.93 -5.63
N GLY A 254 -14.22 -1.34 -4.69
CA GLY A 254 -15.11 -2.47 -4.91
C GLY A 254 -16.09 -2.28 -6.08
N LEU A 255 -16.45 -1.02 -6.42
CA LEU A 255 -17.26 -0.70 -7.60
C LEU A 255 -16.47 -0.80 -8.92
N LEU A 256 -15.15 -0.70 -8.87
CA LEU A 256 -14.29 -0.90 -10.03
C LEU A 256 -14.04 -2.38 -10.34
N LEU A 257 -14.23 -3.27 -9.36
CA LEU A 257 -13.96 -4.69 -9.52
C LEU A 257 -15.10 -5.39 -10.26
N LYS A 258 -14.78 -5.96 -11.42
CA LYS A 258 -15.71 -6.77 -12.22
C LYS A 258 -15.21 -8.22 -12.29
N PRO A 259 -15.56 -9.09 -11.33
CA PRO A 259 -15.05 -10.47 -11.29
C PRO A 259 -15.46 -11.30 -12.51
N GLN A 260 -16.57 -10.95 -13.17
CA GLN A 260 -17.07 -11.64 -14.38
C GLN A 260 -16.14 -11.55 -15.60
N GLN A 261 -15.18 -10.61 -15.60
CA GLN A 261 -14.25 -10.42 -16.71
C GLN A 261 -12.95 -11.22 -16.56
N MET A 262 -12.83 -12.06 -15.53
CA MET A 262 -11.62 -12.84 -15.27
C MET A 262 -11.74 -14.26 -15.85
N ALA A 263 -11.12 -14.48 -17.01
CA ALA A 263 -10.82 -15.85 -17.45
C ALA A 263 -9.84 -16.51 -16.45
N ASN A 264 -10.04 -17.80 -16.17
CA ASN A 264 -9.14 -18.61 -15.35
C ASN A 264 -8.94 -18.16 -13.88
N MET A 265 -10.02 -17.75 -13.20
CA MET A 265 -9.97 -17.29 -11.81
C MET A 265 -9.23 -18.26 -10.85
N SER A 266 -9.36 -19.57 -11.02
CA SER A 266 -8.61 -20.56 -10.24
C SER A 266 -7.09 -20.47 -10.43
N LYS A 267 -6.63 -20.26 -11.67
CA LYS A 267 -5.20 -20.06 -11.97
C LYS A 267 -4.70 -18.74 -11.42
N VAL A 268 -5.51 -17.68 -11.49
CA VAL A 268 -5.17 -16.36 -10.92
C VAL A 268 -4.99 -16.47 -9.40
N VAL A 269 -5.93 -17.12 -8.71
CA VAL A 269 -5.85 -17.35 -7.26
C VAL A 269 -4.63 -18.22 -6.91
N ALA A 270 -4.40 -19.31 -7.64
CA ALA A 270 -3.22 -20.16 -7.42
C ALA A 270 -1.91 -19.40 -7.64
N CYS A 271 -1.81 -18.59 -8.70
CA CYS A 271 -0.64 -17.74 -8.95
C CYS A 271 -0.45 -16.69 -7.84
N ALA A 272 -1.52 -16.10 -7.32
CA ALA A 272 -1.45 -15.15 -6.22
C ALA A 272 -0.94 -15.80 -4.91
N ILE A 273 -1.39 -17.01 -4.60
CA ILE A 273 -0.91 -17.80 -3.45
C ILE A 273 0.58 -18.11 -3.63
N LEU A 274 0.97 -18.67 -4.77
CA LEU A 274 2.37 -18.99 -5.06
C LEU A 274 3.25 -17.74 -5.03
N ASN A 275 2.79 -16.64 -5.62
CA ASN A 275 3.49 -15.36 -5.62
C ASN A 275 3.78 -14.87 -4.20
N GLY A 276 2.76 -14.82 -3.34
CA GLY A 276 2.98 -14.34 -1.98
C GLY A 276 3.77 -15.34 -1.11
N LEU A 277 3.63 -16.65 -1.30
CA LEU A 277 4.47 -17.65 -0.64
C LEU A 277 5.95 -17.47 -1.02
N PHE A 278 6.25 -17.38 -2.32
CA PHE A 278 7.61 -17.14 -2.78
C PHE A 278 8.17 -15.80 -2.29
N LEU A 279 7.36 -14.74 -2.24
CA LEU A 279 7.79 -13.46 -1.67
C LEU A 279 8.12 -13.55 -0.19
N ILE A 280 7.33 -14.29 0.61
CA ILE A 280 7.61 -14.51 2.03
C ILE A 280 8.92 -15.30 2.19
N LEU A 281 9.10 -16.38 1.44
CA LEU A 281 10.32 -17.20 1.47
C LEU A 281 11.56 -16.39 1.05
N PHE A 282 11.44 -15.59 0.00
CA PHE A 282 12.54 -14.74 -0.46
C PHE A 282 12.87 -13.65 0.57
N SER A 283 11.86 -13.06 1.21
CA SER A 283 12.07 -12.08 2.29
C SER A 283 12.74 -12.71 3.51
N TRP A 284 12.38 -13.96 3.84
CA TRP A 284 13.08 -14.73 4.87
C TRP A 284 14.54 -14.99 4.50
N ALA A 285 14.82 -15.37 3.25
CA ALA A 285 16.19 -15.57 2.78
C ALA A 285 17.02 -14.29 2.84
N LEU A 286 16.48 -13.16 2.36
CA LEU A 286 17.15 -11.86 2.47
C LEU A 286 17.35 -11.43 3.94
N SER A 287 16.44 -11.83 4.84
CA SER A 287 16.58 -11.54 6.27
C SER A 287 17.81 -12.21 6.84
N GLN A 288 18.11 -13.46 6.47
CA GLN A 288 19.32 -14.13 6.94
C GLN A 288 20.60 -13.42 6.48
N VAL A 289 20.59 -12.85 5.28
CA VAL A 289 21.70 -12.03 4.77
C VAL A 289 21.87 -10.77 5.63
N LEU A 290 20.78 -10.09 5.98
CA LEU A 290 20.82 -8.87 6.79
C LEU A 290 21.27 -9.16 8.24
N VAL A 291 20.87 -10.29 8.83
CA VAL A 291 21.37 -10.75 10.15
C VAL A 291 22.88 -10.95 10.10
N LEU A 292 23.40 -11.62 9.06
CA LEU A 292 24.83 -11.89 8.93
C LEU A 292 25.67 -10.61 8.75
N LEU A 293 25.12 -9.60 8.06
CA LEU A 293 25.83 -8.36 7.77
C LEU A 293 25.83 -7.36 8.94
N HIS A 294 24.74 -7.29 9.72
CA HIS A 294 24.54 -6.23 10.71
C HIS A 294 24.33 -6.73 12.15
N GLY A 295 24.22 -8.04 12.38
CA GLY A 295 23.99 -8.60 13.72
C GLY A 295 22.63 -8.21 14.33
N ILE A 296 21.66 -7.82 13.50
CA ILE A 296 20.30 -7.46 13.95
C ILE A 296 19.54 -8.74 14.34
N PRO A 297 18.67 -8.72 15.37
CA PRO A 297 17.83 -9.86 15.71
C PRO A 297 17.01 -10.37 14.51
N SER A 298 16.92 -11.69 14.38
CA SER A 298 16.31 -12.36 13.22
C SER A 298 14.86 -11.94 13.00
N GLU A 299 14.10 -11.72 14.09
CA GLU A 299 12.72 -11.24 14.07
C GLU A 299 12.63 -9.83 13.50
N THR A 300 13.50 -8.93 13.97
CA THR A 300 13.54 -7.54 13.53
C THR A 300 13.90 -7.49 12.04
N SER A 301 14.94 -8.23 11.64
CA SER A 301 15.37 -8.31 10.25
C SER A 301 14.28 -8.86 9.32
N PHE A 302 13.57 -9.91 9.74
CA PHE A 302 12.51 -10.50 8.93
C PHE A 302 11.33 -9.54 8.78
N LEU A 303 10.92 -8.87 9.86
CA LEU A 303 9.86 -7.87 9.84
C LEU A 303 10.25 -6.62 9.01
N CYS A 304 11.53 -6.26 8.94
CA CYS A 304 12.01 -5.19 8.05
C CYS A 304 11.79 -5.52 6.57
N LEU A 305 12.03 -6.77 6.17
CA LEU A 305 12.03 -7.17 4.76
C LEU A 305 10.70 -7.76 4.28
N ALA A 306 9.87 -8.27 5.19
CA ALA A 306 8.62 -8.93 4.85
C ALA A 306 7.67 -8.03 4.02
N PRO A 307 6.92 -8.58 3.04
CA PRO A 307 6.09 -7.84 2.09
C PRO A 307 4.74 -7.36 2.67
N GLY A 308 4.72 -6.99 3.96
CA GLY A 308 3.54 -6.50 4.69
C GLY A 308 3.37 -4.98 4.70
N GLY A 309 2.24 -4.54 5.26
CA GLY A 309 2.00 -3.12 5.53
C GLY A 309 2.70 -2.66 6.80
N MET A 310 3.12 -1.39 6.84
CA MET A 310 3.76 -0.76 7.99
C MET A 310 2.97 -0.98 9.30
N ASP A 311 1.64 -0.79 9.24
CA ASP A 311 0.76 -0.94 10.41
C ASP A 311 0.81 -2.36 11.01
N GLN A 312 0.71 -3.39 10.16
CA GLN A 312 0.69 -4.79 10.61
C GLN A 312 2.06 -5.22 11.13
N MET A 313 3.14 -4.86 10.43
CA MET A 313 4.49 -5.22 10.83
C MET A 313 4.89 -4.50 12.12
N GLY A 314 4.40 -3.27 12.35
CA GLY A 314 4.63 -2.53 13.59
C GLY A 314 3.95 -3.18 14.80
N ILE A 315 2.71 -3.68 14.65
CA ILE A 315 2.02 -4.41 15.73
C ILE A 315 2.76 -5.70 16.07
N ILE A 316 3.11 -6.52 15.07
CA ILE A 316 3.85 -7.78 15.30
C ILE A 316 5.22 -7.50 15.92
N ALA A 317 5.91 -6.44 15.48
CA ALA A 317 7.20 -6.04 16.05
C ALA A 317 7.06 -5.65 17.52
N HIS A 318 6.05 -4.86 17.87
CA HIS A 318 5.78 -4.44 19.24
C HIS A 318 5.46 -5.63 20.15
N GLU A 319 4.58 -6.54 19.71
CA GLU A 319 4.23 -7.75 20.47
C GLU A 319 5.42 -8.67 20.70
N LYS A 320 6.39 -8.68 19.77
CA LYS A 320 7.61 -9.49 19.86
C LYS A 320 8.80 -8.82 20.52
N GLY A 321 8.69 -7.54 20.88
CA GLY A 321 9.82 -6.77 21.39
C GLY A 321 10.93 -6.55 20.35
N ALA A 322 10.60 -6.61 19.05
CA ALA A 322 11.51 -6.28 17.96
C ALA A 322 11.74 -4.76 17.88
N ILE A 323 12.81 -4.34 17.20
CA ILE A 323 13.17 -2.92 17.11
C ILE A 323 12.22 -2.20 16.13
N LEU A 324 11.15 -1.60 16.67
CA LEU A 324 10.07 -0.97 15.90
C LEU A 324 10.56 0.14 14.96
N SER A 325 11.53 0.94 15.41
CA SER A 325 12.13 2.03 14.63
C SER A 325 12.71 1.51 13.32
N LEU A 326 13.43 0.38 13.39
CA LEU A 326 14.11 -0.21 12.25
C LEU A 326 13.10 -0.80 11.26
N VAL A 327 12.11 -1.55 11.77
CA VAL A 327 11.02 -2.10 10.97
C VAL A 327 10.30 -0.98 10.23
N THR A 328 9.96 0.11 10.92
CA THR A 328 9.29 1.26 10.32
C THR A 328 10.15 1.91 9.23
N CYS A 329 11.46 2.07 9.44
CA CYS A 329 12.37 2.64 8.43
C CYS A 329 12.39 1.84 7.13
N TYR A 330 12.58 0.52 7.20
CA TYR A 330 12.62 -0.33 6.00
C TYR A 330 11.27 -0.36 5.28
N GLN A 331 10.17 -0.50 6.04
CA GLN A 331 8.82 -0.57 5.48
C GLN A 331 8.41 0.75 4.80
N MET A 332 8.74 1.87 5.44
CA MET A 332 8.44 3.21 4.92
C MET A 332 9.31 3.54 3.71
N PHE A 333 10.62 3.30 3.79
CA PHE A 333 11.54 3.51 2.67
C PHE A 333 11.09 2.70 1.44
N ARG A 334 10.80 1.41 1.62
CA ARG A 334 10.30 0.55 0.53
C ARG A 334 9.01 1.08 -0.06
N SER A 335 8.01 1.39 0.77
CA SER A 335 6.70 1.87 0.30
C SER A 335 6.85 3.18 -0.48
N PHE A 336 7.66 4.11 0.02
CA PHE A 336 7.94 5.38 -0.64
C PHE A 336 8.72 5.20 -1.94
N PHE A 337 9.77 4.38 -1.93
CA PHE A 337 10.56 4.05 -3.12
C PHE A 337 9.67 3.47 -4.23
N ILE A 338 8.84 2.49 -3.91
CA ILE A 338 7.94 1.86 -4.87
C ILE A 338 6.91 2.87 -5.39
N LEU A 339 6.35 3.70 -4.52
CA LEU A 339 5.38 4.73 -4.91
C LEU A 339 5.97 5.80 -5.85
N LEU A 340 7.27 6.13 -5.72
CA LEU A 340 7.95 7.09 -6.58
C LEU A 340 8.43 6.47 -7.90
N PHE A 341 9.04 5.27 -7.84
CA PHE A 341 9.72 4.65 -8.98
C PHE A 341 8.83 3.74 -9.82
N MET A 342 7.85 3.05 -9.23
CA MET A 342 7.01 2.12 -10.00
C MET A 342 6.09 2.80 -11.01
N PRO A 343 5.39 3.90 -10.69
CA PRO A 343 4.50 4.53 -11.67
C PRO A 343 5.19 4.93 -13.00
N PRO A 344 6.35 5.63 -13.01
CA PRO A 344 7.03 5.95 -14.26
C PRO A 344 7.54 4.68 -14.95
N LEU A 345 8.00 3.67 -14.20
CA LEU A 345 8.46 2.41 -14.75
C LEU A 345 7.33 1.63 -15.44
N LEU A 346 6.15 1.54 -14.82
CA LEU A 346 4.98 0.88 -15.41
C LEU A 346 4.49 1.62 -16.66
N LYS A 347 4.49 2.95 -16.67
CA LYS A 347 4.16 3.76 -17.86
C LYS A 347 5.16 3.56 -18.99
N LEU A 348 6.45 3.45 -18.68
CA LEU A 348 7.50 3.17 -19.66
C LEU A 348 7.32 1.77 -20.28
N LEU A 349 7.07 0.75 -19.44
CA LEU A 349 6.83 -0.63 -19.88
C LEU A 349 5.56 -0.74 -20.74
N TRP A 350 4.50 -0.01 -20.39
CA TRP A 350 3.28 0.09 -21.21
C TRP A 350 3.59 0.67 -22.60
N LYS A 351 4.29 1.81 -22.66
CA LYS A 351 4.66 2.48 -23.92
C LYS A 351 5.55 1.60 -24.80
N TYR A 352 6.47 0.84 -24.20
CA TYR A 352 7.33 -0.09 -24.94
C TYR A 352 6.55 -1.25 -25.56
N LYS A 353 5.57 -1.80 -24.83
CA LYS A 353 4.74 -2.91 -25.30
C LYS A 353 3.70 -2.47 -26.34
N HIS A 354 3.26 -1.22 -26.28
CA HIS A 354 2.26 -0.64 -27.18
C HIS A 354 2.81 0.66 -27.82
N PRO A 355 3.75 0.54 -28.78
CA PRO A 355 4.25 1.69 -29.51
C PRO A 355 3.08 2.37 -30.24
N LEU A 356 2.99 3.70 -30.12
CA LEU A 356 2.01 4.49 -30.84
C LEU A 356 2.10 4.20 -32.35
N PRO A 357 0.97 4.13 -33.07
CA PRO A 357 0.99 4.08 -34.54
C PRO A 357 1.86 5.20 -35.10
N SER A 358 2.69 4.90 -36.09
CA SER A 358 3.70 5.79 -36.68
C SER A 358 3.14 7.06 -37.37
N ASP A 359 1.82 7.24 -37.40
CA ASP A 359 1.12 8.33 -38.12
C ASP A 359 0.83 9.58 -37.28
N VAL A 360 1.34 9.67 -36.04
CA VAL A 360 1.28 10.92 -35.26
C VAL A 360 2.69 11.42 -34.95
N ARG A 361 3.50 11.61 -36.00
CA ARG A 361 4.57 12.61 -35.94
C ARG A 361 3.90 13.98 -36.08
N PRO A 362 4.16 14.96 -35.19
CA PRO A 362 3.62 16.30 -35.37
C PRO A 362 4.14 16.87 -36.70
N LEU A 363 3.21 17.09 -37.64
CA LEU A 363 3.43 17.95 -38.80
C LEU A 363 3.66 19.37 -38.29
N SER A 364 4.91 19.71 -38.02
CA SER A 364 5.31 21.08 -37.70
C SER A 364 6.78 21.28 -38.05
N LYS A 365 7.04 21.45 -39.35
CA LYS A 365 7.87 22.51 -39.93
C LYS A 365 7.96 22.33 -41.45
N LYS A 366 6.98 22.90 -42.15
CA LYS A 366 7.21 23.56 -43.43
C LYS A 366 6.89 25.03 -43.16
N GLU A 367 7.93 25.78 -42.83
CA GLU A 367 7.92 27.23 -42.94
C GLU A 367 8.24 27.49 -44.43
N ASP A 368 7.23 27.94 -45.17
CA ASP A 368 7.41 28.79 -46.35
C ASP A 368 7.68 30.22 -45.88
#